data_AF-A0A9X4KF51-F1
#
_entry.id   AF-A0A9X4KF51-F1
#
_cell.length_a   1.000
_cell.length_b   1.000
_cell.length_c   1.000
_cell.angle_alpha   90.00
_cell.angle_beta   90.00
_cell.angle_gamma   90.00
#
_symmetry.space_group_name_H-M   'P 1'
#
loop_
_entity.id
_entity.type
_entity.pdbx_description
1 polymer ?
#
loop_
_entity_poly.entity_id
_entity_poly.type
_entity_poly.pdbx_seq_one_letter_code
_entity_poly.pdbx_strand_id
1 'polypeptide(L)'
;MTTAERRFPFPLKAALLLAFTLLTLFLPLFLKGSHAESEGSVLASYREKWQVRWSDGDASGTEGWRPLNAAELTRFAQYSGVVWLRRDMPKLLTVDPHVMLLYGRSFEAYENGRLLVSYNMNHPDPYVNHYIPARIVKLSQGDQPRTLAFKLLWNRNSMPQDWHVIGDRRMLDRLIVQNDFVPAVFSVLLTAASAVSLLVFLRRRSETLYAWFALITGCAGIGFFSMLMSLRFFLDLPVAHFQYFRDLLIPIGVLGFVCFYGRALRGLYVRLYRMMAVCVLLYTGFTACLAFIDSYLYEKAIFEWSPMLVIPVFVLMSYSLIRSRHMLALKDVEEFRWLTFGFVSLTVGMSFYFFRRTRCAYSAPAWRACCRSGCITR
;
A
#
# COMPACT_ATOMS: atom_id res chain seq x y z
N MET A 1 -33.74 -10.21 40.55
CA MET A 1 -33.00 -9.71 39.37
C MET A 1 -32.48 -8.32 39.70
N THR A 2 -31.26 -8.25 40.20
CA THR A 2 -30.59 -6.99 40.52
C THR A 2 -30.08 -6.35 39.24
N THR A 3 -30.47 -5.10 39.02
CA THR A 3 -29.95 -4.20 37.99
C THR A 3 -28.48 -3.94 38.26
N ALA A 4 -27.62 -4.88 37.85
CA ALA A 4 -26.20 -4.65 37.75
C ALA A 4 -26.00 -3.53 36.72
N GLU A 5 -25.85 -2.30 37.23
CA GLU A 5 -25.32 -1.16 36.48
C GLU A 5 -24.16 -1.67 35.63
N ARG A 6 -24.36 -1.72 34.31
CA ARG A 6 -23.28 -1.93 33.34
C ARG A 6 -22.41 -0.68 33.37
N ARG A 7 -21.65 -0.47 34.46
CA ARG A 7 -20.56 0.49 34.49
C ARG A 7 -19.58 0.03 33.41
N PHE A 8 -19.56 0.78 32.31
CA PHE A 8 -18.58 0.59 31.26
C PHE A 8 -17.21 0.44 31.90
N PRO A 9 -16.47 -0.65 31.62
CA PRO A 9 -15.21 -0.90 32.27
C PRO A 9 -14.30 0.30 32.00
N PHE A 10 -13.76 0.90 33.07
CA PHE A 10 -12.79 2.00 33.04
C PHE A 10 -11.79 1.96 31.85
N PRO A 11 -11.19 0.81 31.48
CA PRO A 11 -10.29 0.72 30.31
C PRO A 11 -10.93 1.09 28.97
N LEU A 12 -12.23 0.86 28.76
CA LEU A 12 -12.90 1.21 27.52
C LEU A 12 -13.07 2.73 27.39
N LYS A 13 -13.42 3.40 28.49
CA LYS A 13 -13.53 4.87 28.53
C LYS A 13 -12.18 5.51 28.24
N ALA A 14 -11.11 4.99 28.84
CA ALA A 14 -9.74 5.47 28.60
C ALA A 14 -9.30 5.25 27.14
N ALA A 15 -9.63 4.10 26.54
CA ALA A 15 -9.31 3.81 25.14
C ALA A 15 -10.08 4.70 24.15
N LEU A 16 -11.37 4.94 24.40
CA LEU A 16 -12.18 5.83 23.57
C LEU A 16 -11.73 7.29 23.70
N LEU A 17 -11.38 7.72 24.91
CA LEU A 17 -10.81 9.05 25.15
C LEU A 17 -9.49 9.19 24.39
N LEU A 18 -8.58 8.21 24.50
CA LEU A 18 -7.31 8.20 23.78
C LEU A 18 -7.53 8.28 22.26
N ALA A 19 -8.42 7.45 21.71
CA ALA A 19 -8.73 7.46 20.29
C ALA A 19 -9.30 8.81 19.83
N PHE A 20 -10.21 9.40 20.61
CA PHE A 20 -10.77 10.73 20.35
C PHE A 20 -9.70 11.82 20.42
N THR A 21 -8.84 11.81 21.44
CA THR A 21 -7.73 12.76 21.60
C THR A 21 -6.74 12.65 20.44
N LEU A 22 -6.41 11.44 20.00
CA LEU A 22 -5.56 11.24 18.82
C LEU A 22 -6.27 11.80 17.57
N LEU A 23 -7.54 11.47 17.36
CA LEU A 23 -8.28 11.93 16.19
C LEU A 23 -8.38 13.47 16.12
N THR A 24 -8.62 14.14 17.25
CA THR A 24 -8.70 15.60 17.33
C THR A 24 -7.34 16.28 17.23
N LEU A 25 -6.28 15.68 17.77
CA LEU A 25 -4.90 16.18 17.63
C LEU A 25 -4.44 16.15 16.17
N PHE A 26 -4.85 15.12 15.42
CA PHE A 26 -4.43 14.90 14.03
C PHE A 26 -5.34 15.56 12.99
N LEU A 27 -6.59 15.91 13.32
CA LEU A 27 -7.54 16.57 12.42
C LEU A 27 -7.01 17.88 11.77
N PRO A 28 -6.32 18.79 12.48
CA PRO A 28 -5.78 20.02 11.89
C PRO A 28 -4.72 19.74 10.82
N LEU A 29 -3.98 18.63 10.93
CA LEU A 29 -2.96 18.24 9.95
C LEU A 29 -3.60 17.75 8.64
N PHE A 30 -4.79 17.16 8.69
CA PHE A 30 -5.58 16.85 7.48
C PHE A 30 -6.05 18.11 6.75
N LEU A 31 -6.41 19.17 7.49
CA LEU A 31 -6.95 20.40 6.93
C LEU A 31 -5.85 21.36 6.42
N LYS A 32 -4.64 21.32 7.01
CA LYS A 32 -3.54 22.24 6.66
C LYS A 32 -2.68 21.76 5.48
N GLY A 33 -2.90 20.54 4.98
CA GLY A 33 -2.02 19.89 4.01
C GLY A 33 -2.15 20.32 2.54
N SER A 34 -3.13 21.15 2.15
CA SER A 34 -3.45 21.39 0.73
C SER A 34 -2.94 22.69 0.11
N HIS A 35 -2.29 23.61 0.85
CA HIS A 35 -1.96 24.96 0.35
C HIS A 35 -0.50 25.39 0.49
N ALA A 36 0.43 24.46 0.68
CA ALA A 36 1.85 24.80 0.58
C ALA A 36 2.33 24.74 -0.88
N GLU A 37 1.84 25.65 -1.72
CA GLU A 37 2.54 26.04 -2.96
C GLU A 37 3.86 26.69 -2.53
N SER A 38 4.92 25.89 -2.53
CA SER A 38 6.28 26.38 -2.31
C SER A 38 6.75 27.02 -3.61
N GLU A 39 6.52 28.33 -3.74
CA GLU A 39 7.15 29.17 -4.77
C GLU A 39 8.67 28.89 -4.77
N GLY A 40 9.15 28.27 -5.84
CA GLY A 40 10.59 28.09 -6.11
C GLY A 40 11.15 26.67 -6.03
N SER A 41 10.45 25.68 -5.46
CA SER A 41 10.96 24.30 -5.38
C SER A 41 10.20 23.36 -6.33
N VAL A 42 10.84 22.91 -7.40
CA VAL A 42 10.22 22.06 -8.42
C VAL A 42 10.41 20.59 -8.06
N LEU A 43 9.35 19.96 -7.56
CA LEU A 43 9.26 18.49 -7.56
C LEU A 43 8.88 18.06 -8.98
N ALA A 44 9.83 17.50 -9.72
CA ALA A 44 9.65 17.10 -11.10
C ALA A 44 9.59 15.58 -11.23
N SER A 45 8.51 15.07 -11.80
CA SER A 45 8.45 13.71 -12.34
C SER A 45 8.75 13.82 -13.84
N TYR A 46 9.96 13.45 -14.23
CA TYR A 46 10.42 13.56 -15.62
C TYR A 46 9.95 12.34 -16.42
N ARG A 47 8.65 12.24 -16.73
CA ARG A 47 8.08 11.03 -17.35
C ARG A 47 8.48 10.81 -18.81
N GLU A 48 8.76 11.88 -19.55
CA GLU A 48 9.05 11.81 -20.99
C GLU A 48 10.55 11.53 -21.25
N LYS A 49 10.96 11.43 -22.52
CA LYS A 49 12.37 11.40 -22.97
C LYS A 49 13.28 10.33 -22.36
N TRP A 50 12.75 9.43 -21.54
CA TRP A 50 13.46 8.22 -21.11
C TRP A 50 13.73 7.36 -22.32
N GLN A 51 14.90 6.76 -22.32
CA GLN A 51 15.29 5.73 -23.26
C GLN A 51 15.47 4.42 -22.50
N VAL A 52 15.12 3.32 -23.13
CA VAL A 52 15.22 1.96 -22.59
C VAL A 52 16.14 1.13 -23.47
N ARG A 53 16.90 0.25 -22.83
CA ARG A 53 17.69 -0.80 -23.48
C ARG A 53 17.54 -2.10 -22.70
N TRP A 54 17.25 -3.18 -23.43
CA TRP A 54 17.02 -4.51 -22.89
C TRP A 54 18.27 -5.37 -23.12
N SER A 55 19.23 -5.31 -22.20
CA SER A 55 20.52 -6.01 -22.34
C SER A 55 21.24 -6.11 -21.01
N ASP A 56 22.01 -7.19 -20.84
CA ASP A 56 22.87 -7.41 -19.67
C ASP A 56 24.23 -6.68 -19.77
N GLY A 57 24.57 -6.19 -20.97
CA GLY A 57 25.81 -5.43 -21.21
C GLY A 57 25.82 -4.04 -20.58
N ASP A 58 26.98 -3.39 -20.61
CA ASP A 58 27.17 -2.05 -20.03
C ASP A 58 26.34 -0.98 -20.76
N ALA A 59 25.97 0.07 -20.03
CA ALA A 59 25.27 1.24 -20.56
C ALA A 59 26.09 2.05 -21.58
N SER A 60 27.38 1.74 -21.75
CA SER A 60 28.27 2.41 -22.69
C SER A 60 27.80 2.20 -24.14
N GLY A 61 27.81 3.29 -24.91
CA GLY A 61 27.42 3.30 -26.33
C GLY A 61 26.04 3.91 -26.62
N THR A 62 25.85 4.26 -27.89
CA THR A 62 24.61 4.84 -28.43
C THR A 62 23.67 3.77 -29.01
N GLU A 63 24.18 2.59 -29.33
CA GLU A 63 23.42 1.52 -29.97
C GLU A 63 22.43 0.83 -29.02
N GLY A 64 21.27 0.43 -29.56
CA GLY A 64 20.27 -0.36 -28.84
C GLY A 64 19.33 0.43 -27.91
N TRP A 65 19.53 1.74 -27.76
CA TRP A 65 18.64 2.60 -26.99
C TRP A 65 17.41 3.01 -27.78
N ARG A 66 16.22 2.81 -27.19
CA ARG A 66 14.94 3.17 -27.79
C ARG A 66 14.18 4.12 -26.88
N PRO A 67 13.35 5.03 -27.39
CA PRO A 67 12.51 5.86 -26.53
C PRO A 67 11.53 4.97 -25.73
N LEU A 68 11.42 5.23 -24.43
CA LEU A 68 10.46 4.59 -23.54
C LEU A 68 9.06 5.13 -23.85
N ASN A 69 8.37 4.46 -24.79
CA ASN A 69 7.02 4.77 -25.20
C ASN A 69 6.01 3.73 -24.66
N ALA A 70 4.73 3.89 -24.99
CA ALA A 70 3.68 2.97 -24.52
C ALA A 70 3.90 1.51 -24.95
N ALA A 71 4.51 1.27 -26.11
CA ALA A 71 4.80 -0.08 -26.60
C ALA A 71 5.95 -0.73 -25.82
N GLU A 72 6.98 0.03 -25.45
CA GLU A 72 8.05 -0.49 -24.59
C GLU A 72 7.54 -0.69 -23.14
N LEU A 73 6.61 0.15 -22.66
CA LEU A 73 6.00 -0.03 -21.33
C LEU A 73 5.22 -1.34 -21.18
N THR A 74 4.51 -1.80 -22.22
CA THR A 74 3.81 -3.10 -22.17
C THR A 74 4.76 -4.30 -22.14
N ARG A 75 5.97 -4.14 -22.68
CA ARG A 75 6.99 -5.19 -22.69
C ARG A 75 7.53 -5.53 -21.30
N PHE A 76 7.52 -4.57 -20.36
CA PHE A 76 7.97 -4.81 -18.98
C PHE A 76 7.24 -5.97 -18.29
N ALA A 77 5.94 -6.12 -18.52
CA ALA A 77 5.13 -7.19 -17.93
C ALA A 77 5.49 -8.59 -18.45
N GLN A 78 6.20 -8.68 -19.58
CA GLN A 78 6.57 -9.93 -20.23
C GLN A 78 8.08 -10.23 -20.12
N TYR A 79 8.90 -9.21 -19.90
CA TYR A 79 10.35 -9.31 -19.87
C TYR A 79 10.90 -9.72 -18.50
N SER A 80 11.95 -10.54 -18.51
CA SER A 80 12.77 -10.85 -17.34
C SER A 80 14.24 -10.74 -17.74
N GLY A 81 15.05 -10.09 -16.92
CA GLY A 81 16.46 -9.81 -17.20
C GLY A 81 16.87 -8.39 -16.84
N VAL A 82 18.03 -7.94 -17.32
CA VAL A 82 18.49 -6.57 -17.07
C VAL A 82 17.79 -5.57 -17.99
N VAL A 83 17.36 -4.45 -17.40
CA VAL A 83 16.79 -3.30 -18.10
C VAL A 83 17.60 -2.07 -17.75
N TRP A 84 18.03 -1.36 -18.78
CA TRP A 84 18.65 -0.07 -18.64
C TRP A 84 17.67 1.03 -19.01
N LEU A 85 17.59 2.04 -18.16
CA LEU A 85 16.86 3.27 -18.40
C LEU A 85 17.85 4.42 -18.38
N ARG A 86 17.79 5.33 -19.36
CA ARG A 86 18.59 6.56 -19.32
C ARG A 86 17.80 7.77 -19.74
N ARG A 87 18.22 8.92 -19.23
CA ARG A 87 17.68 10.21 -19.63
C ARG A 87 18.72 11.30 -19.45
N ASP A 88 18.80 12.18 -20.44
CA ASP A 88 19.49 13.45 -20.29
C ASP A 88 18.62 14.42 -19.49
N MET A 89 19.20 14.92 -18.42
CA MET A 89 18.54 15.77 -17.45
C MET A 89 18.66 17.23 -17.88
N PRO A 90 17.55 17.99 -17.78
CA PRO A 90 17.66 19.44 -17.89
C PRO A 90 18.45 19.98 -16.70
N LYS A 91 18.93 21.23 -16.83
CA LYS A 91 19.50 21.97 -15.71
C LYS A 91 18.52 21.98 -14.53
N LEU A 92 18.96 21.45 -13.39
CA LEU A 92 18.18 21.46 -12.15
C LEU A 92 18.44 22.80 -11.46
N LEU A 93 17.39 23.57 -11.18
CA LEU A 93 17.47 24.87 -10.50
C LEU A 93 17.63 24.76 -8.98
N THR A 94 17.79 23.53 -8.49
CA THR A 94 17.66 23.16 -7.09
C THR A 94 19.05 23.06 -6.46
N VAL A 95 19.22 23.59 -5.25
CA VAL A 95 20.54 23.64 -4.58
C VAL A 95 20.96 22.26 -4.08
N ASP A 96 20.01 21.40 -3.73
CA ASP A 96 20.30 20.07 -3.17
C ASP A 96 19.55 18.95 -3.92
N PRO A 97 19.92 18.68 -5.20
CA PRO A 97 19.19 17.77 -6.07
C PRO A 97 19.29 16.33 -5.58
N HIS A 98 18.13 15.71 -5.45
CA HIS A 98 18.02 14.30 -5.12
C HIS A 98 17.04 13.62 -6.07
N VAL A 99 17.32 12.36 -6.37
CA VAL A 99 16.36 11.45 -7.01
C VAL A 99 15.87 10.46 -5.96
N MET A 100 14.56 10.40 -5.81
CA MET A 100 13.89 9.34 -5.09
C MET A 100 13.46 8.27 -6.10
N LEU A 101 14.11 7.12 -6.02
CA LEU A 101 13.74 5.95 -6.79
C LEU A 101 12.67 5.19 -6.02
N LEU A 102 11.58 4.90 -6.71
CA LEU A 102 10.42 4.19 -6.19
C LEU A 102 10.28 2.91 -6.98
N TYR A 103 10.05 1.82 -6.24
CA TYR A 103 9.87 0.50 -6.81
C TYR A 103 11.15 -0.05 -7.45
N GLY A 104 11.16 -1.35 -7.68
CA GLY A 104 12.34 -2.05 -8.20
C GLY A 104 12.99 -2.90 -7.12
N ARG A 105 13.05 -4.20 -7.39
CA ARG A 105 13.60 -5.20 -6.48
C ARG A 105 15.11 -5.11 -6.35
N SER A 106 15.78 -4.79 -7.45
CA SER A 106 17.22 -4.63 -7.53
C SER A 106 17.53 -3.55 -8.56
N PHE A 107 18.39 -2.61 -8.19
CA PHE A 107 18.77 -1.54 -9.09
C PHE A 107 20.13 -0.93 -8.76
N GLU A 108 20.72 -0.30 -9.77
CA GLU A 108 21.80 0.66 -9.63
C GLU A 108 21.41 1.98 -10.26
N ALA A 109 21.90 3.07 -9.68
CA ALA A 109 21.78 4.41 -10.24
C ALA A 109 23.16 4.95 -10.61
N TYR A 110 23.22 5.58 -11.77
CA TYR A 110 24.43 6.18 -12.33
C TYR A 110 24.16 7.62 -12.74
N GLU A 111 25.15 8.49 -12.55
CA GLU A 111 25.19 9.84 -13.09
C GLU A 111 26.46 10.00 -13.91
N ASN A 112 26.32 10.32 -15.21
CA ASN A 112 27.44 10.43 -16.15
C ASN A 112 28.35 9.19 -16.15
N GLY A 113 27.76 8.00 -15.99
CA GLY A 113 28.48 6.72 -15.91
C GLY A 113 29.09 6.39 -14.55
N ARG A 114 29.10 7.33 -13.58
CA ARG A 114 29.55 7.06 -12.22
C ARG A 114 28.43 6.42 -11.40
N LEU A 115 28.72 5.29 -10.75
CA LEU A 115 27.81 4.63 -9.83
C LEU A 115 27.53 5.54 -8.61
N LEU A 116 26.26 5.82 -8.35
CA LEU A 116 25.80 6.58 -7.19
C LEU A 116 25.31 5.65 -6.06
N VAL A 117 24.52 4.63 -6.40
CA VAL A 117 24.02 3.64 -5.44
C VAL A 117 23.83 2.30 -6.14
N SER A 118 24.07 1.21 -5.42
CA SER A 118 23.70 -0.16 -5.80
C SER A 118 22.83 -0.77 -4.71
N TYR A 119 21.70 -1.35 -5.08
CA TYR A 119 20.76 -1.98 -4.16
C TYR A 119 20.36 -3.35 -4.71
N ASN A 120 20.64 -4.39 -3.94
CA ASN A 120 20.21 -5.77 -4.20
C ASN A 120 20.64 -6.32 -5.58
N MET A 121 21.72 -5.81 -6.19
CA MET A 121 22.20 -6.24 -7.52
C MET A 121 23.18 -7.42 -7.47
N ASN A 122 24.12 -7.43 -6.51
CA ASN A 122 25.17 -8.44 -6.43
C ASN A 122 24.64 -9.82 -6.01
N HIS A 123 23.74 -9.84 -5.02
CA HIS A 123 23.07 -11.04 -4.52
C HIS A 123 21.57 -10.75 -4.42
N PRO A 124 20.82 -10.84 -5.54
CA PRO A 124 19.41 -10.48 -5.57
C PRO A 124 18.57 -11.35 -4.63
N ASP A 125 18.16 -10.76 -3.51
CA ASP A 125 17.27 -11.41 -2.55
C ASP A 125 15.87 -11.56 -3.16
N PRO A 126 15.30 -12.78 -3.19
CA PRO A 126 13.99 -12.99 -3.75
C PRO A 126 12.81 -12.50 -2.94
N TYR A 127 13.04 -12.21 -1.67
CA TYR A 127 12.02 -11.79 -0.72
C TYR A 127 11.98 -10.27 -0.56
N VAL A 128 12.42 -9.53 -1.58
CA VAL A 128 12.26 -8.08 -1.66
C VAL A 128 11.03 -7.80 -2.53
N ASN A 129 9.96 -7.30 -1.92
CA ASN A 129 8.74 -6.90 -2.62
C ASN A 129 9.03 -5.70 -3.53
N HIS A 130 8.82 -5.84 -4.83
CA HIS A 130 9.22 -4.82 -5.80
C HIS A 130 8.43 -3.49 -5.68
N TYR A 131 7.29 -3.47 -4.99
CA TYR A 131 6.49 -2.26 -4.77
C TYR A 131 6.95 -1.41 -3.57
N ILE A 132 7.95 -1.87 -2.82
CA ILE A 132 8.26 -1.31 -1.51
C ILE A 132 9.59 -0.55 -1.46
N PRO A 133 10.71 -1.02 -2.04
CA PRO A 133 11.97 -0.28 -2.01
C PRO A 133 11.79 1.17 -2.45
N ALA A 134 12.32 2.06 -1.63
CA ALA A 134 12.48 3.46 -1.95
C ALA A 134 13.88 3.89 -1.50
N ARG A 135 14.63 4.55 -2.38
CA ARG A 135 15.94 5.11 -2.05
C ARG A 135 16.02 6.54 -2.53
N ILE A 136 16.59 7.39 -1.70
CA ILE A 136 16.90 8.76 -2.06
C ILE A 136 18.40 8.83 -2.32
N VAL A 137 18.75 9.28 -3.52
CA VAL A 137 20.13 9.35 -4.00
C VAL A 137 20.44 10.80 -4.28
N LYS A 138 21.56 11.28 -3.71
CA LYS A 138 22.05 12.63 -3.97
C LYS A 138 22.64 12.70 -5.38
N LEU A 139 22.27 13.73 -6.12
CA LEU A 139 22.85 14.06 -7.43
C LEU A 139 23.95 15.10 -7.24
N SER A 140 24.87 15.23 -8.21
CA SER A 140 25.87 16.30 -8.20
C SER A 140 25.23 17.70 -8.19
N GLN A 141 25.98 18.75 -7.87
CA GLN A 141 25.49 20.13 -7.97
C GLN A 141 26.07 20.80 -9.22
N GLY A 142 25.37 21.80 -9.76
CA GLY A 142 25.86 22.65 -10.85
C GLY A 142 25.15 22.48 -12.20
N ASP A 143 25.59 23.28 -13.16
CA ASP A 143 24.91 23.58 -14.44
C ASP A 143 25.26 22.65 -15.60
N GLN A 144 26.13 21.68 -15.37
CA GLN A 144 26.60 20.79 -16.43
C GLN A 144 25.48 19.85 -16.91
N PRO A 145 25.43 19.51 -18.21
CA PRO A 145 24.52 18.49 -18.73
C PRO A 145 24.80 17.16 -18.03
N ARG A 146 23.73 16.42 -17.71
CA ARG A 146 23.84 15.18 -16.97
C ARG A 146 23.01 14.10 -17.62
N THR A 147 23.54 12.90 -17.62
CA THR A 147 22.81 11.71 -18.01
C THR A 147 22.61 10.87 -16.76
N LEU A 148 21.35 10.70 -16.37
CA LEU A 148 20.98 9.72 -15.35
C LEU A 148 20.72 8.39 -16.03
N ALA A 149 21.28 7.33 -15.49
CA ALA A 149 21.00 5.97 -15.93
C ALA A 149 20.67 5.06 -14.75
N PHE A 150 19.75 4.13 -14.97
CA PHE A 150 19.37 3.11 -14.01
C PHE A 150 19.53 1.74 -14.64
N LYS A 151 20.21 0.85 -13.94
CA LYS A 151 20.26 -0.58 -14.25
C LYS A 151 19.27 -1.26 -13.33
N LEU A 152 18.31 -2.01 -13.87
CA LEU A 152 17.26 -2.69 -13.11
C LEU A 152 17.35 -4.19 -13.40
N LEU A 153 17.28 -5.04 -12.38
CA LEU A 153 16.96 -6.44 -12.59
C LEU A 153 15.44 -6.59 -12.58
N TRP A 154 14.86 -6.88 -13.75
CA TRP A 154 13.42 -6.91 -13.94
C TRP A 154 12.87 -8.34 -13.97
N ASN A 155 11.67 -8.52 -13.40
CA ASN A 155 11.01 -9.82 -13.36
C ASN A 155 9.51 -9.69 -13.64
N ARG A 156 9.15 -9.50 -14.93
CA ARG A 156 7.78 -9.62 -15.46
C ARG A 156 6.70 -8.79 -14.75
N ASN A 157 7.10 -7.65 -14.18
CA ASN A 157 6.20 -6.72 -13.52
C ASN A 157 5.84 -5.55 -14.44
N SER A 158 4.67 -4.96 -14.23
CA SER A 158 4.32 -3.72 -14.91
C SER A 158 5.14 -2.56 -14.33
N MET A 159 5.74 -1.74 -15.19
CA MET A 159 6.51 -0.58 -14.74
C MET A 159 5.56 0.50 -14.17
N PRO A 160 5.70 0.90 -12.89
CA PRO A 160 4.88 1.96 -12.32
C PRO A 160 5.15 3.30 -13.04
N GLN A 161 4.12 4.11 -13.26
CA GLN A 161 4.27 5.42 -13.91
C GLN A 161 5.15 6.38 -13.10
N ASP A 162 5.09 6.28 -11.77
CA ASP A 162 5.80 7.14 -10.81
C ASP A 162 6.98 6.40 -10.16
N TRP A 163 7.80 5.75 -10.97
CA TRP A 163 8.97 5.01 -10.49
C TRP A 163 10.15 5.91 -10.07
N HIS A 164 10.09 7.20 -10.34
CA HIS A 164 11.07 8.17 -9.84
C HIS A 164 10.44 9.54 -9.61
N VAL A 165 11.06 10.28 -8.68
CA VAL A 165 10.75 11.68 -8.39
C VAL A 165 12.07 12.41 -8.17
N ILE A 166 12.24 13.60 -8.75
CA ILE A 166 13.44 14.43 -8.57
C ILE A 166 13.05 15.75 -7.92
N GLY A 167 13.85 16.20 -6.96
CA GLY A 167 13.65 17.49 -6.30
C GLY A 167 14.63 17.70 -5.15
N ASP A 168 14.41 18.78 -4.39
CA ASP A 168 15.16 19.04 -3.17
C ASP A 168 14.90 17.98 -2.10
N ARG A 169 15.92 17.67 -1.30
CA ARG A 169 15.80 16.74 -0.17
C ARG A 169 14.63 17.07 0.74
N ARG A 170 14.48 18.34 1.13
CA ARG A 170 13.40 18.80 2.02
C ARG A 170 12.01 18.58 1.42
N MET A 171 11.86 18.68 0.11
CA MET A 171 10.58 18.41 -0.56
C MET A 171 10.28 16.91 -0.59
N LEU A 172 11.29 16.08 -0.85
CA LEU A 172 11.15 14.63 -0.77
C LEU A 172 10.78 14.18 0.65
N ASP A 173 11.41 14.74 1.68
CA ASP A 173 11.06 14.44 3.08
C ASP A 173 9.63 14.88 3.42
N ARG A 174 9.22 16.06 2.96
CA ARG A 174 7.83 16.53 3.12
C ARG A 174 6.84 15.59 2.43
N LEU A 175 7.14 15.15 1.21
CA LEU A 175 6.32 14.19 0.45
C LEU A 175 6.19 12.86 1.21
N ILE A 176 7.28 12.36 1.79
CA ILE A 176 7.27 11.14 2.62
C ILE A 176 6.37 11.32 3.83
N VAL A 177 6.53 12.42 4.59
CA VAL A 177 5.72 12.69 5.78
C VAL A 177 4.24 12.82 5.43
N GLN A 178 3.91 13.50 4.32
CA GLN A 178 2.53 13.63 3.85
C GLN A 178 1.93 12.28 3.45
N ASN A 179 2.69 11.43 2.76
CA ASN A 179 2.24 10.09 2.37
C ASN A 179 2.07 9.16 3.58
N ASP A 180 2.91 9.32 4.61
CA ASP A 180 2.91 8.48 5.81
C ASP A 180 1.87 8.88 6.84
N PHE A 181 1.42 10.12 6.81
CA PHE A 181 0.54 10.66 7.84
C PHE A 181 -0.74 9.84 8.02
N VAL A 182 -1.46 9.58 6.92
CA VAL A 182 -2.75 8.86 6.98
C VAL A 182 -2.55 7.40 7.41
N PRO A 183 -1.66 6.61 6.78
CA PRO A 183 -1.36 5.26 7.26
C PRO A 183 -0.89 5.22 8.71
N ALA A 184 -0.08 6.19 9.16
CA ALA A 184 0.42 6.22 10.54
C ALA A 184 -0.72 6.38 11.55
N VAL A 185 -1.64 7.31 11.29
CA VAL A 185 -2.82 7.53 12.15
C VAL A 185 -3.69 6.26 12.21
N PHE A 186 -4.02 5.66 11.06
CA PHE A 186 -4.80 4.42 11.04
C PHE A 186 -4.08 3.26 11.71
N SER A 187 -2.77 3.14 11.51
CA SER A 187 -1.95 2.12 12.14
C SER A 187 -2.03 2.20 13.67
N VAL A 188 -1.84 3.39 14.24
CA VAL A 188 -1.90 3.60 15.69
C VAL A 188 -3.31 3.29 16.21
N LEU A 189 -4.35 3.82 15.58
CA LEU A 189 -5.74 3.64 16.02
C LEU A 189 -6.16 2.15 15.98
N LEU A 190 -5.86 1.45 14.88
CA LEU A 190 -6.26 0.06 14.70
C LEU A 190 -5.43 -0.89 15.58
N THR A 191 -4.13 -0.61 15.76
CA THR A 191 -3.28 -1.40 16.68
C THR A 191 -3.73 -1.21 18.13
N ALA A 192 -4.11 0.01 18.53
CA ALA A 192 -4.68 0.26 19.85
C ALA A 192 -6.03 -0.45 20.04
N ALA A 193 -6.92 -0.40 19.03
CA ALA A 193 -8.18 -1.13 19.05
C ALA A 193 -7.97 -2.66 19.16
N SER A 194 -6.97 -3.19 18.45
CA SER A 194 -6.56 -4.59 18.53
C SER A 194 -6.10 -4.97 19.94
N ALA A 195 -5.21 -4.17 20.53
CA ALA A 195 -4.71 -4.41 21.89
C ALA A 195 -5.84 -4.38 22.92
N VAL A 196 -6.73 -3.39 22.86
CA VAL A 196 -7.88 -3.28 23.76
C VAL A 196 -8.82 -4.48 23.59
N SER A 197 -9.13 -4.85 22.35
CA SER A 197 -10.02 -5.98 22.08
C SER A 197 -9.42 -7.31 22.54
N LEU A 198 -8.12 -7.51 22.33
CA LEU A 198 -7.38 -8.67 22.83
C LEU A 198 -7.41 -8.73 24.36
N LEU A 199 -7.19 -7.60 25.05
CA LEU A 199 -7.28 -7.55 26.51
C LEU A 199 -8.69 -7.89 27.03
N VAL A 200 -9.73 -7.40 26.35
CA VAL A 200 -11.12 -7.76 26.68
C VAL A 200 -11.37 -9.25 26.45
N PHE A 201 -10.90 -9.81 25.33
CA PHE A 201 -10.98 -11.25 25.07
C PHE A 201 -10.26 -12.09 26.14
N LEU A 202 -9.06 -11.67 26.54
CA LEU A 202 -8.30 -12.39 27.57
C LEU A 202 -9.03 -12.42 28.91
N ARG A 203 -9.79 -11.37 29.25
CA ARG A 203 -10.67 -11.31 30.42
C ARG A 203 -12.00 -12.05 30.23
N ARG A 204 -12.52 -12.10 29.01
CA ARG A 204 -13.81 -12.70 28.64
C ARG A 204 -13.63 -13.76 27.56
N ARG A 205 -12.94 -14.84 27.89
CA ARG A 205 -12.55 -15.91 26.94
C ARG A 205 -13.75 -16.57 26.23
N SER A 206 -14.94 -16.55 26.84
CA SER A 206 -16.18 -17.05 26.23
C SER A 206 -16.66 -16.19 25.05
N GLU A 207 -16.34 -14.90 25.04
CA GLU A 207 -16.74 -13.93 24.03
C GLU A 207 -15.70 -13.85 22.90
N THR A 208 -15.60 -14.91 22.12
CA THR A 208 -14.63 -15.04 20.99
C THR A 208 -14.72 -13.94 19.92
N LEU A 209 -15.82 -13.17 19.89
CA LEU A 209 -16.00 -12.02 18.98
C LEU A 209 -14.87 -11.00 19.13
N TYR A 210 -14.38 -10.77 20.35
CA TYR A 210 -13.27 -9.88 20.62
C TYR A 210 -11.93 -10.41 20.06
N ALA A 211 -11.69 -11.72 20.07
CA ALA A 211 -10.49 -12.28 19.46
C ALA A 211 -10.47 -12.04 17.95
N TRP A 212 -11.60 -12.23 17.28
CA TRP A 212 -11.71 -11.99 15.84
C TRP A 212 -11.61 -10.51 15.48
N PHE A 213 -12.21 -9.62 16.29
CA PHE A 213 -12.07 -8.19 16.12
C PHE A 213 -10.62 -7.72 16.32
N ALA A 214 -9.93 -8.25 17.33
CA ALA A 214 -8.51 -8.02 17.54
C ALA A 214 -7.68 -8.48 16.33
N LEU A 215 -7.97 -9.66 15.77
CA LEU A 215 -7.26 -10.16 14.59
C LEU A 215 -7.44 -9.23 13.38
N ILE A 216 -8.67 -8.79 13.09
CA ILE A 216 -8.97 -7.87 11.97
C ILE A 216 -8.21 -6.55 12.14
N THR A 217 -8.40 -5.91 13.30
CA THR A 217 -7.80 -4.59 13.58
C THR A 217 -6.28 -4.66 13.71
N GLY A 218 -5.74 -5.76 14.22
CA GLY A 218 -4.30 -6.02 14.29
C GLY A 218 -3.68 -6.19 12.90
N CYS A 219 -4.29 -7.02 12.04
CA CYS A 219 -3.84 -7.19 10.66
C CYS A 219 -3.87 -5.87 9.89
N ALA A 220 -4.96 -5.10 10.02
CA ALA A 220 -5.07 -3.79 9.38
C ALA A 220 -4.06 -2.78 9.95
N GLY A 221 -3.89 -2.71 11.27
CA GLY A 221 -2.97 -1.80 11.94
C GLY A 221 -1.51 -2.06 11.59
N ILE A 222 -1.08 -3.33 11.60
CA ILE A 222 0.26 -3.76 11.17
C ILE A 222 0.42 -3.54 9.65
N GLY A 223 -0.62 -3.81 8.86
CA GLY A 223 -0.63 -3.54 7.43
C GLY A 223 -0.40 -2.07 7.11
N PHE A 224 -1.12 -1.15 7.76
CA PHE A 224 -0.90 0.29 7.61
C PHE A 224 0.47 0.74 8.12
N PHE A 225 0.94 0.19 9.24
CA PHE A 225 2.29 0.47 9.76
C PHE A 225 3.34 0.17 8.70
N SER A 226 3.27 -1.02 8.12
CA SER A 226 4.23 -1.50 7.15
C SER A 226 4.05 -0.91 5.74
N MET A 227 3.02 -0.08 5.52
CA MET A 227 2.89 0.75 4.32
C MET A 227 3.67 2.07 4.43
N LEU A 228 4.06 2.48 5.64
CA LEU A 228 4.82 3.71 5.86
C LEU A 228 6.10 3.72 5.02
N MET A 229 6.26 4.79 4.26
CA MET A 229 7.37 5.04 3.36
C MET A 229 8.64 5.37 4.13
N SER A 230 8.54 6.08 5.24
CA SER A 230 9.66 6.38 6.15
C SER A 230 10.35 5.11 6.65
N LEU A 231 9.60 4.05 6.96
CA LEU A 231 10.17 2.77 7.41
C LEU A 231 11.16 2.15 6.40
N ARG A 232 11.03 2.50 5.11
CA ARG A 232 11.91 2.02 4.02
C ARG A 232 13.30 2.66 4.08
N PHE A 233 13.44 3.79 4.76
CA PHE A 233 14.69 4.57 4.85
C PHE A 233 15.44 4.39 6.17
N PHE A 234 14.73 4.13 7.27
CA PHE A 234 15.33 4.08 8.61
C PHE A 234 15.86 2.70 9.01
N LEU A 235 15.57 1.66 8.22
CA LEU A 235 15.82 0.29 8.63
C LEU A 235 16.66 -0.42 7.56
N ASP A 236 17.98 -0.44 7.75
CA ASP A 236 18.89 -1.40 7.09
C ASP A 236 18.69 -2.84 7.62
N LEU A 237 17.69 -3.05 8.47
CA LEU A 237 17.23 -4.36 8.93
C LEU A 237 16.68 -5.20 7.76
N PRO A 238 16.51 -6.52 7.92
CA PRO A 238 15.79 -7.41 7.00
C PRO A 238 14.26 -7.10 6.94
N VAL A 239 13.90 -5.82 6.94
CA VAL A 239 12.53 -5.32 6.77
C VAL A 239 11.97 -5.71 5.42
N ALA A 240 12.84 -5.91 4.41
CA ALA A 240 12.43 -6.42 3.11
C ALA A 240 11.61 -7.71 3.24
N HIS A 241 12.05 -8.64 4.10
CA HIS A 241 11.32 -9.89 4.36
C HIS A 241 10.00 -9.64 5.07
N PHE A 242 10.01 -8.81 6.11
CA PHE A 242 8.78 -8.44 6.82
C PHE A 242 7.75 -7.78 5.90
N GLN A 243 8.21 -6.89 5.02
CA GLN A 243 7.41 -6.19 4.03
C GLN A 243 6.93 -7.10 2.90
N TYR A 244 7.69 -8.14 2.57
CA TYR A 244 7.26 -9.20 1.65
C TYR A 244 6.13 -10.03 2.24
N PHE A 245 6.29 -10.52 3.48
CA PHE A 245 5.25 -11.32 4.13
C PHE A 245 4.05 -10.51 4.63
N ARG A 246 4.16 -9.18 4.71
CA ARG A 246 3.06 -8.28 5.08
C ARG A 246 1.79 -8.59 4.31
N ASP A 247 1.89 -8.92 3.03
CA ASP A 247 0.70 -9.06 2.20
C ASP A 247 -0.13 -10.31 2.61
N LEU A 248 0.43 -11.26 3.37
CA LEU A 248 -0.32 -12.34 4.04
C LEU A 248 -1.29 -11.83 5.11
N LEU A 249 -1.12 -10.62 5.63
CA LEU A 249 -2.08 -10.00 6.55
C LEU A 249 -3.44 -9.77 5.89
N ILE A 250 -3.51 -9.68 4.56
CA ILE A 250 -4.76 -9.53 3.83
C ILE A 250 -5.65 -10.77 4.02
N PRO A 251 -5.27 -11.99 3.59
CA PRO A 251 -6.12 -13.16 3.77
C PRO A 251 -6.33 -13.53 5.26
N ILE A 252 -5.36 -13.26 6.15
CA ILE A 252 -5.55 -13.41 7.60
C ILE A 252 -6.61 -12.43 8.13
N GLY A 253 -6.60 -11.18 7.65
CA GLY A 253 -7.62 -10.19 7.97
C GLY A 253 -9.00 -10.61 7.47
N VAL A 254 -9.09 -11.17 6.26
CA VAL A 254 -10.35 -11.73 5.72
C VAL A 254 -10.85 -12.90 6.56
N LEU A 255 -9.96 -13.78 7.03
CA LEU A 255 -10.33 -14.87 7.95
C LEU A 255 -10.94 -14.31 9.24
N GLY A 256 -10.29 -13.32 9.84
CA GLY A 256 -10.82 -12.61 11.01
C GLY A 256 -12.20 -12.03 10.73
N PHE A 257 -12.39 -11.42 9.57
CA PHE A 257 -13.65 -10.81 9.14
C PHE A 257 -14.79 -11.84 9.00
N VAL A 258 -14.53 -12.96 8.32
CA VAL A 258 -15.49 -14.07 8.16
C VAL A 258 -15.90 -14.61 9.53
N CYS A 259 -14.93 -14.91 10.40
CA CYS A 259 -15.20 -15.47 11.72
C CYS A 259 -15.91 -14.47 12.66
N PHE A 260 -15.57 -13.18 12.58
CA PHE A 260 -16.24 -12.12 13.32
C PHE A 260 -17.73 -12.05 12.96
N TYR A 261 -18.07 -11.98 11.67
CA TYR A 261 -19.47 -11.92 11.24
C TYR A 261 -20.25 -13.21 11.53
N GLY A 262 -19.62 -14.37 11.35
CA GLY A 262 -20.26 -15.65 11.71
C GLY A 262 -20.63 -15.74 13.19
N ARG A 263 -19.83 -15.12 14.08
CA ARG A 263 -20.13 -15.01 15.52
C ARG A 263 -21.12 -13.89 15.83
N ALA A 264 -20.98 -12.73 15.19
CA ALA A 264 -21.85 -11.57 15.38
C ALA A 264 -23.32 -11.87 15.01
N LEU A 265 -23.54 -12.70 13.99
CA LEU A 265 -24.87 -13.19 13.60
C LEU A 265 -25.39 -14.34 14.49
N ARG A 266 -24.82 -14.52 15.69
CA ARG A 266 -25.23 -15.53 16.70
C ARG A 266 -25.28 -16.95 16.16
N GLY A 267 -24.40 -17.27 15.21
CA GLY A 267 -24.32 -18.59 14.58
C GLY A 267 -25.41 -18.88 13.55
N LEU A 268 -26.18 -17.89 13.10
CA LEU A 268 -26.95 -18.06 11.88
C LEU A 268 -25.98 -18.42 10.74
N TYR A 269 -26.27 -19.52 10.03
CA TYR A 269 -25.41 -20.06 8.97
C TYR A 269 -24.01 -20.54 9.42
N VAL A 270 -23.85 -21.09 10.65
CA VAL A 270 -22.54 -21.62 11.13
C VAL A 270 -21.81 -22.47 10.09
N ARG A 271 -22.51 -23.36 9.39
CA ARG A 271 -21.91 -24.26 8.39
C ARG A 271 -21.26 -23.48 7.25
N LEU A 272 -21.95 -22.48 6.68
CA LEU A 272 -21.43 -21.67 5.57
C LEU A 272 -20.22 -20.84 6.00
N TYR A 273 -20.30 -20.17 7.17
CA TYR A 273 -19.17 -19.40 7.70
C TYR A 273 -17.97 -20.28 8.04
N ARG A 274 -18.19 -21.49 8.57
CA ARG A 274 -17.11 -22.45 8.85
C ARG A 274 -16.45 -22.93 7.56
N MET A 275 -17.23 -23.29 6.54
CA MET A 275 -16.69 -23.67 5.23
C MET A 275 -15.87 -22.53 4.63
N MET A 276 -16.40 -21.30 4.65
CA MET A 276 -15.68 -20.13 4.15
C MET A 276 -14.39 -19.87 4.93
N ALA A 277 -14.41 -19.97 6.26
CA ALA A 277 -13.22 -19.83 7.08
C ALA A 277 -12.16 -20.89 6.74
N VAL A 278 -12.56 -22.14 6.51
CA VAL A 278 -11.64 -23.20 6.05
C VAL A 278 -11.08 -22.87 4.67
N CYS A 279 -11.90 -22.44 3.70
CA CYS A 279 -11.42 -22.02 2.38
C CYS A 279 -10.40 -20.88 2.48
N VAL A 280 -10.68 -19.85 3.30
CA VAL A 280 -9.75 -18.72 3.51
C VAL A 280 -8.47 -19.18 4.21
N LEU A 281 -8.56 -20.08 5.19
CA LEU A 281 -7.39 -20.62 5.86
C LEU A 281 -6.53 -21.46 4.91
N LEU A 282 -7.14 -22.33 4.10
CA LEU A 282 -6.45 -23.12 3.08
C LEU A 282 -5.77 -22.20 2.06
N TYR A 283 -6.47 -21.15 1.61
CA TYR A 283 -5.89 -20.14 0.73
C TYR A 283 -4.72 -19.40 1.37
N THR A 284 -4.84 -19.04 2.65
CA THR A 284 -3.76 -18.38 3.41
C THR A 284 -2.54 -19.29 3.50
N GLY A 285 -2.73 -20.56 3.85
CA GLY A 285 -1.66 -21.56 3.89
C GLY A 285 -1.02 -21.79 2.53
N PHE A 286 -1.83 -21.94 1.48
CA PHE A 286 -1.36 -22.06 0.10
C PHE A 286 -0.52 -20.85 -0.34
N THR A 287 -1.01 -19.64 -0.06
CA THR A 287 -0.29 -18.40 -0.39
C THR A 287 1.00 -18.27 0.42
N ALA A 288 0.99 -18.68 1.69
CA ALA A 288 2.20 -18.73 2.52
C ALA A 288 3.22 -19.73 1.97
N CYS A 289 2.80 -20.91 1.50
CA CYS A 289 3.69 -21.85 0.83
C CYS A 289 4.29 -21.27 -0.47
N LEU A 290 3.47 -20.62 -1.30
CA LEU A 290 3.94 -19.96 -2.53
C LEU A 290 5.00 -18.89 -2.23
N ALA A 291 4.87 -18.18 -1.10
CA ALA A 291 5.84 -17.18 -0.66
C ALA A 291 7.26 -17.75 -0.50
N PHE A 292 7.41 -19.04 -0.18
CA PHE A 292 8.71 -19.70 -0.07
C PHE A 292 9.20 -20.32 -1.38
N ILE A 293 8.29 -20.67 -2.30
CA ILE A 293 8.61 -21.37 -3.56
C ILE A 293 9.00 -20.39 -4.66
N ASP A 294 8.14 -19.39 -4.93
CA ASP A 294 8.32 -18.48 -6.05
C ASP A 294 7.65 -17.12 -5.77
N SER A 295 8.46 -16.06 -5.84
CA SER A 295 7.99 -14.70 -5.54
C SER A 295 6.91 -14.19 -6.50
N TYR A 296 6.96 -14.60 -7.77
CA TYR A 296 6.01 -14.16 -8.78
C TYR A 296 4.64 -14.83 -8.60
N LEU A 297 4.62 -16.14 -8.30
CA LEU A 297 3.39 -16.86 -7.97
C LEU A 297 2.77 -16.34 -6.67
N TYR A 298 3.58 -15.99 -5.67
CA TYR A 298 3.11 -15.34 -4.45
C TYR A 298 2.41 -14.00 -4.75
N GLU A 299 3.05 -13.12 -5.52
CA GLU A 299 2.48 -11.82 -5.90
C GLU A 299 1.17 -12.01 -6.69
N LYS A 300 1.12 -12.97 -7.62
CA LYS A 300 -0.12 -13.32 -8.33
C LYS A 300 -1.22 -13.81 -7.42
N ALA A 301 -0.90 -14.69 -6.48
CA ALA A 301 -1.87 -15.15 -5.49
C ALA A 301 -2.41 -13.97 -4.68
N ILE A 302 -1.57 -13.07 -4.21
CA ILE A 302 -2.00 -11.90 -3.44
C ILE A 302 -2.83 -10.91 -4.27
N PHE A 303 -2.40 -10.54 -5.48
CA PHE A 303 -3.01 -9.41 -6.22
C PHE A 303 -4.03 -9.83 -7.28
N GLU A 304 -3.82 -10.95 -7.97
CA GLU A 304 -4.70 -11.40 -9.05
C GLU A 304 -5.76 -12.41 -8.56
N TRP A 305 -5.39 -13.33 -7.67
CA TRP A 305 -6.29 -14.40 -7.22
C TRP A 305 -7.10 -14.04 -5.97
N SER A 306 -6.62 -13.10 -5.15
CA SER A 306 -7.35 -12.69 -3.93
C SER A 306 -8.78 -12.19 -4.17
N PRO A 307 -9.15 -11.53 -5.29
CA PRO A 307 -10.54 -11.20 -5.58
C PRO A 307 -11.45 -12.44 -5.65
N MET A 308 -10.95 -13.59 -6.12
CA MET A 308 -11.71 -14.84 -6.14
C MET A 308 -12.08 -15.34 -4.74
N LEU A 309 -11.34 -14.93 -3.71
CA LEU A 309 -11.64 -15.22 -2.32
C LEU A 309 -12.49 -14.12 -1.66
N VAL A 310 -12.15 -12.86 -1.93
CA VAL A 310 -12.83 -11.71 -1.30
C VAL A 310 -14.27 -11.60 -1.79
N ILE A 311 -14.54 -11.76 -3.09
CA ILE A 311 -15.88 -11.59 -3.66
C ILE A 311 -16.89 -12.57 -3.02
N PRO A 312 -16.64 -13.89 -2.95
CA PRO A 312 -17.56 -14.82 -2.27
C PRO A 312 -17.80 -14.49 -0.80
N VAL A 313 -16.79 -13.99 -0.07
CA VAL A 313 -16.96 -13.55 1.32
C VAL A 313 -17.95 -12.39 1.39
N PHE A 314 -17.80 -11.36 0.55
CA PHE A 314 -18.72 -10.23 0.51
C PHE A 314 -20.13 -10.62 0.06
N VAL A 315 -20.26 -11.55 -0.89
CA VAL A 315 -21.56 -12.08 -1.32
C VAL A 315 -22.25 -12.83 -0.18
N LEU A 316 -21.53 -13.73 0.50
CA LEU A 316 -22.04 -14.47 1.65
C LEU A 316 -22.51 -13.51 2.74
N MET A 317 -21.72 -12.47 3.02
CA MET A 317 -22.05 -11.47 4.04
C MET A 317 -23.26 -10.62 3.67
N SER A 318 -23.32 -10.13 2.43
CA SER A 318 -24.47 -9.39 1.91
C SER A 318 -25.74 -10.23 2.03
N TYR A 319 -25.68 -11.48 1.59
CA TYR A 319 -26.78 -12.44 1.69
C TYR A 319 -27.21 -12.66 3.14
N SER A 320 -26.25 -12.90 4.03
CA SER A 320 -26.53 -13.15 5.44
C SER A 320 -27.17 -11.94 6.12
N LEU A 321 -26.73 -10.72 5.85
CA LEU A 321 -27.30 -9.48 6.39
C LEU A 321 -28.72 -9.23 5.87
N ILE A 322 -28.94 -9.39 4.56
CA ILE A 322 -30.29 -9.22 3.96
C ILE A 322 -31.27 -10.23 4.56
N ARG A 323 -30.88 -11.51 4.65
CA ARG A 323 -31.76 -12.56 5.15
C ARG A 323 -31.96 -12.47 6.67
N SER A 324 -30.92 -12.11 7.42
CA SER A 324 -30.99 -11.97 8.87
C SER A 324 -31.78 -10.74 9.32
N ARG A 325 -31.90 -9.69 8.49
CA ARG A 325 -32.80 -8.55 8.75
C ARG A 325 -34.22 -8.99 9.06
N HIS A 326 -34.74 -10.01 8.38
CA HIS A 326 -36.08 -10.53 8.62
C HIS A 326 -36.22 -11.32 9.93
N MET A 327 -35.14 -11.95 10.42
CA MET A 327 -35.17 -12.79 11.62
C MET A 327 -34.76 -12.05 12.90
N LEU A 328 -33.80 -11.13 12.82
CA LEU A 328 -33.18 -10.46 13.96
C LEU A 328 -33.80 -9.09 14.31
N ALA A 329 -34.55 -8.47 13.38
CA ALA A 329 -35.18 -7.18 13.61
C ALA A 329 -36.17 -7.15 14.80
N LEU A 330 -36.55 -8.32 15.33
CA LEU A 330 -37.51 -8.44 16.44
C LEU A 330 -36.87 -8.41 17.85
N LYS A 331 -35.54 -8.54 18.00
CA LYS A 331 -34.93 -8.65 19.34
C LYS A 331 -33.77 -7.68 19.64
N ASP A 332 -32.91 -7.36 18.68
CA ASP A 332 -31.71 -6.53 18.94
C ASP A 332 -31.38 -5.63 17.73
N VAL A 333 -32.20 -4.60 17.53
CA VAL A 333 -32.12 -3.70 16.37
C VAL A 333 -30.81 -2.92 16.32
N GLU A 334 -30.23 -2.56 17.46
CA GLU A 334 -29.04 -1.70 17.51
C GLU A 334 -27.75 -2.38 17.07
N GLU A 335 -27.45 -3.58 17.58
CA GLU A 335 -26.25 -4.35 17.21
C GLU A 335 -26.23 -4.63 15.70
N PHE A 336 -27.38 -5.05 15.17
CA PHE A 336 -27.56 -5.32 13.75
C PHE A 336 -27.38 -4.07 12.89
N ARG A 337 -27.87 -2.91 13.36
CA ARG A 337 -27.69 -1.62 12.68
C ARG A 337 -26.21 -1.24 12.58
N TRP A 338 -25.44 -1.39 13.66
CA TRP A 338 -24.00 -1.10 13.65
C TRP A 338 -23.22 -2.05 12.73
N LEU A 339 -23.53 -3.35 12.74
CA LEU A 339 -22.91 -4.34 11.84
C LEU A 339 -23.19 -4.04 10.36
N THR A 340 -24.45 -3.69 10.06
CA THR A 340 -24.88 -3.33 8.70
C THR A 340 -24.22 -2.03 8.26
N PHE A 341 -24.20 -1.02 9.13
CA PHE A 341 -23.53 0.25 8.85
C PHE A 341 -22.04 0.06 8.57
N GLY A 342 -21.33 -0.69 9.42
CA GLY A 342 -19.91 -1.01 9.21
C GLY A 342 -19.66 -1.73 7.88
N PHE A 343 -20.50 -2.70 7.52
CA PHE A 343 -20.40 -3.40 6.24
C PHE A 343 -20.62 -2.47 5.03
N VAL A 344 -21.64 -1.61 5.10
CA VAL A 344 -21.95 -0.65 4.03
C VAL A 344 -20.84 0.38 3.90
N SER A 345 -20.35 0.96 5.00
CA SER A 345 -19.23 1.91 5.00
C SER A 345 -17.98 1.30 4.37
N LEU A 346 -17.68 0.04 4.70
CA LEU A 346 -16.53 -0.68 4.15
C LEU A 346 -16.70 -0.95 2.65
N THR A 347 -17.89 -1.37 2.22
CA THR A 347 -18.20 -1.64 0.80
C THR A 347 -18.14 -0.35 -0.04
N VAL A 348 -18.74 0.74 0.45
CA VAL A 348 -18.72 2.05 -0.21
C VAL A 348 -17.30 2.60 -0.25
N GLY A 349 -16.55 2.50 0.85
CA GLY A 349 -15.15 2.90 0.92
C GLY A 349 -14.27 2.17 -0.09
N MET A 350 -14.40 0.83 -0.18
CA MET A 350 -13.70 0.05 -1.21
C MET A 350 -14.11 0.47 -2.63
N SER A 351 -15.41 0.63 -2.88
CA SER A 351 -15.93 1.01 -4.20
C SER A 351 -15.39 2.38 -4.63
N PHE A 352 -15.38 3.35 -3.72
CA PHE A 352 -14.83 4.67 -3.96
C PHE A 352 -13.32 4.64 -4.25
N TYR A 353 -12.57 3.83 -3.48
CA TYR A 353 -11.14 3.63 -3.69
C TYR A 353 -10.85 3.05 -5.09
N PHE A 354 -11.55 1.98 -5.48
CA PHE A 354 -11.39 1.37 -6.81
C PHE A 354 -11.78 2.34 -7.93
N PHE A 355 -12.89 3.06 -7.77
CA PHE A 355 -13.37 4.02 -8.76
C PHE A 355 -12.43 5.21 -8.96
N ARG A 356 -11.83 5.73 -7.87
CA ARG A 356 -10.82 6.78 -7.96
C ARG A 356 -9.57 6.27 -8.68
N ARG A 357 -9.14 5.04 -8.39
CA ARG A 357 -7.97 4.42 -9.03
C ARG A 357 -8.19 4.17 -10.52
N THR A 358 -9.35 3.68 -10.93
CA THR A 358 -9.66 3.45 -12.36
C THR A 358 -9.78 4.76 -13.13
N ARG A 359 -10.43 5.80 -12.57
CA ARG A 359 -10.49 7.12 -13.22
C ARG A 359 -9.11 7.72 -13.48
N CYS A 360 -8.20 7.63 -12.52
CA CYS A 360 -6.81 8.10 -12.73
C CYS A 360 -6.06 7.28 -13.79
N ALA A 361 -6.35 5.98 -13.91
CA ALA A 361 -5.74 5.14 -14.94
C ALA A 361 -6.24 5.48 -16.37
N TYR A 362 -7.53 5.83 -16.52
CA TYR A 362 -8.14 6.11 -17.83
C TYR A 362 -8.12 7.58 -18.26
N SER A 363 -7.95 8.54 -17.34
CA SER A 363 -7.92 9.98 -17.68
C SER A 363 -6.56 10.51 -18.17
N ALA A 364 -5.54 9.65 -18.24
CA ALA A 364 -4.19 9.97 -18.72
C ALA A 364 -4.10 10.51 -20.18
N PRO A 365 -5.03 10.25 -21.13
CA PRO A 365 -4.94 10.87 -22.45
C PRO A 365 -5.41 12.34 -22.47
N ALA A 366 -6.36 12.72 -21.61
CA ALA A 366 -7.06 14.01 -21.72
C ALA A 366 -6.31 15.19 -21.06
N TRP A 367 -5.43 14.93 -20.08
CA TRP A 367 -4.58 15.97 -19.49
C TRP A 367 -3.51 16.53 -20.45
N ARG A 368 -3.26 15.87 -21.59
CA ARG A 368 -2.36 16.40 -22.64
C ARG A 368 -2.91 17.63 -23.37
N ALA A 369 -4.22 17.87 -23.33
CA ALA A 369 -4.82 19.02 -24.00
C ALA A 369 -4.76 20.32 -23.17
N CYS A 370 -4.73 20.22 -21.84
CA CYS A 370 -4.79 21.40 -20.96
C CYS A 370 -3.41 21.98 -20.61
N CYS A 371 -2.34 21.18 -20.67
CA CYS A 371 -0.95 21.68 -20.49
C CYS A 371 -0.28 22.20 -21.78
N ARG A 372 -0.97 22.16 -22.94
CA ARG A 372 -0.44 22.72 -24.21
C ARG A 372 -0.69 24.22 -24.40
N SER A 373 -1.42 24.88 -23.50
CA SER A 373 -1.70 26.32 -23.53
C SER A 373 -0.88 27.12 -22.51
N GLY A 374 0.35 26.66 -22.21
CA GLY A 374 1.33 27.35 -21.37
C GLY A 374 2.65 27.55 -22.11
N CYS A 375 2.62 28.10 -23.32
CA CYS A 375 3.80 28.68 -23.95
C CYS A 375 4.27 29.86 -23.09
N ILE A 376 5.29 29.64 -22.25
CA ILE A 376 6.13 30.72 -21.79
C ILE A 376 7.27 30.82 -22.81
N THR A 377 7.08 31.70 -23.78
CA THR A 377 8.17 32.37 -24.46
C THR A 377 8.98 33.15 -23.44
N ARG A 378 10.22 32.75 -23.21
CA ARG A 378 11.38 33.65 -23.13
C ARG A 378 12.65 32.87 -23.43
#